data_AF-A0A136NAB7-F1
#
_entry.id   AF-A0A136NAB7-F1
#
_cell.length_a   1.000
_cell.length_b   1.000
_cell.length_c   1.000
_cell.angle_alpha   90.00
_cell.angle_beta   90.00
_cell.angle_gamma   90.00
#
_symmetry.space_group_name_H-M   'P 1'
#
loop_
_entity.id
_entity.type
_entity.pdbx_description
1 polymer ?
#
loop_
_entity_poly.entity_id
_entity_poly.type
_entity_poly.pdbx_seq_one_letter_code
_entity_poly.pdbx_strand_id
1 'polypeptide(L)'
;MKNDIKHKKSMKNISFNLFLLPVALLMLFTAYGNLKAGDNGKYMGYALKVNEFDTAGSRITVLSDGEVNIINSGGSILRFRVNKDDELRTYHCGIVFIHYIFNNGWINKYKTFDINGSLKGDDEFEDLAIVEYEIRKMNLLHAKFEVLNEADGNIEMKDAKDEIVYMKAYDSKNRLIKENYISTKEYWMANNVLYKP
;
A
#
# COMPACT_ATOMS: atom_id res chain seq x y z
N MET A 1 -74.46 39.96 -19.35
CA MET A 1 -72.99 39.97 -19.50
C MET A 1 -72.48 38.56 -19.24
N LYS A 2 -71.69 38.04 -20.18
CA LYS A 2 -71.17 36.67 -20.22
C LYS A 2 -70.06 36.45 -19.17
N ASN A 3 -70.18 35.30 -18.51
CA ASN A 3 -69.17 34.29 -18.17
C ASN A 3 -67.71 34.65 -17.81
N ASP A 4 -67.30 33.87 -16.81
CA ASP A 4 -65.98 33.30 -16.54
C ASP A 4 -64.91 34.21 -15.92
N ILE A 5 -64.47 33.82 -14.71
CA ILE A 5 -63.15 33.21 -14.50
C ILE A 5 -63.18 32.39 -13.19
N LYS A 6 -62.94 31.09 -13.34
CA LYS A 6 -62.56 30.15 -12.27
C LYS A 6 -61.16 30.49 -11.78
N HIS A 7 -60.88 30.33 -10.48
CA HIS A 7 -59.72 29.54 -10.04
C HIS A 7 -59.87 29.06 -8.59
N LYS A 8 -60.10 27.75 -8.46
CA LYS A 8 -60.15 26.94 -7.24
C LYS A 8 -58.72 26.74 -6.74
N LYS A 9 -58.38 27.28 -5.56
CA LYS A 9 -57.21 26.88 -4.77
C LYS A 9 -57.54 25.54 -4.10
N SER A 10 -56.75 24.51 -4.40
CA SER A 10 -56.54 23.37 -3.50
C SER A 10 -55.22 22.72 -3.88
N MET A 11 -54.26 22.80 -2.96
CA MET A 11 -52.92 22.24 -3.06
C MET A 11 -53.00 20.75 -3.40
N LYS A 12 -52.41 20.37 -4.54
CA LYS A 12 -52.05 18.98 -4.80
C LYS A 12 -50.70 18.75 -4.13
N ASN A 13 -50.65 17.78 -3.23
CA ASN A 13 -49.43 17.22 -2.68
C ASN A 13 -48.53 16.78 -3.84
N ILE A 14 -47.43 17.50 -4.04
CA ILE A 14 -46.34 17.04 -4.89
C ILE A 14 -45.55 16.05 -4.05
N SER A 15 -45.83 14.76 -4.26
CA SER A 15 -44.95 13.68 -3.83
C SER A 15 -43.61 13.86 -4.54
N PHE A 16 -42.61 14.37 -3.82
CA PHE A 16 -41.23 14.34 -4.25
C PHE A 16 -40.79 12.88 -4.34
N ASN A 17 -40.60 12.38 -5.57
CA ASN A 17 -39.85 11.16 -5.81
C ASN A 17 -38.40 11.40 -5.38
N LEU A 18 -38.09 11.05 -4.13
CA LEU A 18 -36.73 10.97 -3.64
C LEU A 18 -36.17 9.60 -4.06
N PHE A 19 -35.75 9.49 -5.33
CA PHE A 19 -34.80 8.47 -5.73
C PHE A 19 -33.43 8.90 -5.17
N LEU A 20 -33.12 8.46 -3.96
CA LEU A 20 -31.77 8.48 -3.41
C LEU A 20 -31.53 7.11 -2.81
N LEU A 21 -30.95 6.23 -3.63
CA LEU A 21 -30.11 5.15 -3.14
C LEU A 21 -29.00 5.76 -2.28
N PRO A 22 -28.82 5.36 -1.02
CA PRO A 22 -27.49 5.17 -0.50
C PRO A 22 -27.03 3.80 -0.99
N VAL A 23 -26.17 3.81 -2.01
CA VAL A 23 -25.25 2.72 -2.31
C VAL A 23 -24.45 2.48 -1.02
N ALA A 24 -24.92 1.54 -0.20
CA ALA A 24 -24.05 0.88 0.74
C ALA A 24 -23.09 0.05 -0.11
N LEU A 25 -21.97 0.67 -0.48
CA LEU A 25 -20.84 -0.01 -1.11
C LEU A 25 -20.27 -0.96 -0.07
N LEU A 26 -20.88 -2.13 -0.01
CA LEU A 26 -20.33 -3.31 0.63
C LEU A 26 -19.02 -3.61 -0.11
N MET A 27 -17.89 -3.16 0.43
CA MET A 27 -16.59 -3.56 -0.10
C MET A 27 -16.50 -5.07 0.01
N LEU A 28 -16.61 -5.72 -1.14
CA LEU A 28 -16.31 -7.13 -1.36
C LEU A 28 -14.84 -7.36 -1.01
N PHE A 29 -14.54 -7.70 0.24
CA PHE A 29 -13.38 -8.52 0.54
C PHE A 29 -13.68 -9.95 0.07
N THR A 30 -13.74 -10.17 -1.24
CA THR A 30 -13.60 -11.52 -1.81
C THR A 30 -12.14 -11.80 -2.04
N ALA A 31 -11.45 -12.04 -0.94
CA ALA A 31 -10.39 -13.01 -0.89
C ALA A 31 -10.55 -13.73 0.46
N TYR A 32 -11.45 -14.71 0.49
CA TYR A 32 -11.27 -15.83 1.40
C TYR A 32 -10.01 -16.56 0.95
N GLY A 33 -8.85 -15.99 1.28
CA GLY A 33 -7.66 -16.79 1.44
C GLY A 33 -8.01 -17.78 2.55
N ASN A 34 -7.91 -19.07 2.25
CA ASN A 34 -7.94 -20.10 3.28
C ASN A 34 -6.95 -19.66 4.37
N LEU A 35 -7.44 -19.28 5.55
CA LEU A 35 -6.62 -19.15 6.75
C LEU A 35 -6.14 -20.57 7.06
N LYS A 36 -5.10 -21.02 6.37
CA LYS A 36 -4.26 -22.09 6.90
C LYS A 36 -3.62 -21.49 8.12
N ALA A 37 -4.10 -21.89 9.29
CA ALA A 37 -3.34 -21.77 10.52
C ALA A 37 -2.11 -22.69 10.38
N GLY A 38 -1.11 -22.23 9.60
CA GLY A 38 0.27 -22.61 9.88
C GLY A 38 0.57 -22.13 11.30
N ASP A 39 1.54 -22.76 11.95
CA ASP A 39 1.96 -22.28 13.26
C ASP A 39 2.46 -20.83 13.09
N ASN A 40 1.64 -19.87 13.50
CA ASN A 40 1.97 -18.45 13.48
C ASN A 40 3.29 -18.18 14.25
N GLY A 41 3.68 -19.09 15.15
CA GLY A 41 4.97 -19.08 15.83
C GLY A 41 6.16 -19.20 14.88
N LYS A 42 6.07 -19.98 13.80
CA LYS A 42 7.16 -20.12 12.81
C LYS A 42 7.36 -18.82 12.04
N TYR A 43 6.29 -18.21 11.55
CA TYR A 43 6.33 -16.91 10.87
C TYR A 43 6.82 -15.80 11.78
N MET A 44 6.40 -15.81 13.05
CA MET A 44 6.90 -14.85 14.02
C MET A 44 8.38 -15.08 14.33
N GLY A 45 8.82 -16.34 14.39
CA GLY A 45 10.24 -16.70 14.49
C GLY A 45 11.08 -16.16 13.32
N TYR A 46 10.51 -16.09 12.11
CA TYR A 46 11.17 -15.44 10.99
C TYR A 46 11.22 -13.93 11.13
N ALA A 47 10.15 -13.31 11.60
CA ALA A 47 10.10 -11.86 11.81
C ALA A 47 11.14 -11.37 12.83
N LEU A 48 11.39 -12.16 13.88
CA LEU A 48 12.41 -11.88 14.90
C LEU A 48 13.84 -11.81 14.35
N LYS A 49 14.10 -12.31 13.13
CA LYS A 49 15.40 -12.14 12.48
C LYS A 49 15.66 -10.68 12.08
N VAL A 50 14.60 -9.94 11.75
CA VAL A 50 14.68 -8.53 11.36
C VAL A 50 14.54 -7.68 12.62
N ASN A 51 15.66 -7.43 13.30
CA ASN A 51 15.70 -6.79 14.63
C ASN A 51 15.00 -5.43 14.73
N GLU A 52 14.87 -4.72 13.61
CA GLU A 52 14.21 -3.41 13.56
C GLU A 52 12.68 -3.49 13.36
N PHE A 53 12.14 -4.67 13.11
CA PHE A 53 10.70 -4.87 13.00
C PHE A 53 10.11 -5.17 14.37
N ASP A 54 9.28 -4.26 14.89
CA ASP A 54 8.51 -4.51 16.11
C ASP A 54 7.39 -5.52 15.84
N THR A 55 7.41 -6.64 16.56
CA THR A 55 6.43 -7.73 16.46
C THR A 55 5.23 -7.57 17.40
N ALA A 56 5.19 -6.51 18.20
CA ALA A 56 4.13 -6.30 19.19
C ALA A 56 2.78 -6.01 18.53
N GLY A 57 1.75 -6.73 18.99
CA GLY A 57 0.38 -6.59 18.48
C GLY A 57 0.25 -6.96 16.99
N SER A 58 1.15 -7.77 16.46
CA SER A 58 1.16 -8.10 15.04
C SER A 58 -0.01 -8.98 14.61
N ARG A 59 -0.52 -8.70 13.42
CA ARG A 59 -1.42 -9.57 12.67
C ARG A 59 -0.68 -10.16 11.47
N ILE A 60 -1.01 -11.42 11.14
CA ILE A 60 -0.39 -12.14 10.04
C ILE A 60 -1.44 -12.35 8.93
N THR A 61 -1.04 -12.11 7.70
CA THR A 61 -1.82 -12.42 6.50
C THR A 61 -0.97 -13.27 5.57
N VAL A 62 -1.52 -14.40 5.13
CA VAL A 62 -0.87 -15.30 4.16
C VAL A 62 -1.66 -15.27 2.86
N LEU A 63 -1.00 -14.93 1.76
CA LEU A 63 -1.55 -14.87 0.42
C LEU A 63 -1.43 -16.23 -0.27
N SER A 64 -2.19 -16.43 -1.34
CA SER A 64 -2.32 -17.72 -2.03
C SER A 64 -1.03 -18.25 -2.65
N ASP A 65 -0.04 -17.39 -2.87
CA ASP A 65 1.25 -17.72 -3.48
C ASP A 65 2.38 -17.96 -2.45
N GLY A 66 2.02 -18.01 -1.16
CA GLY A 66 2.94 -18.16 -0.04
C GLY A 66 3.56 -16.85 0.45
N GLU A 67 3.15 -15.69 -0.08
CA GLU A 67 3.55 -14.38 0.45
C GLU A 67 2.90 -14.14 1.82
N VAL A 68 3.71 -13.77 2.80
CA VAL A 68 3.31 -13.52 4.18
C VAL A 68 3.56 -12.05 4.48
N ASN A 69 2.53 -11.36 4.95
CA ASN A 69 2.63 -10.01 5.49
C ASN A 69 2.36 -10.05 7.00
N ILE A 70 3.32 -9.59 7.79
CA ILE A 70 3.15 -9.35 9.21
C ILE A 70 3.03 -7.85 9.42
N ILE A 71 1.89 -7.41 9.95
CA ILE A 71 1.59 -5.99 10.15
C ILE A 71 1.58 -5.74 11.65
N ASN A 72 2.45 -4.84 12.13
CA ASN A 72 2.52 -4.52 13.55
C ASN A 72 1.51 -3.45 13.98
N SER A 73 1.45 -3.16 15.28
CA SER A 73 0.53 -2.17 15.85
C SER A 73 0.77 -0.74 15.33
N GLY A 74 2.01 -0.42 14.92
CA GLY A 74 2.37 0.85 14.27
C GLY A 74 2.03 0.92 12.78
N GLY A 75 1.48 -0.16 12.20
CA GLY A 75 1.11 -0.21 10.78
C GLY A 75 2.27 -0.50 9.82
N SER A 76 3.48 -0.77 10.33
CA SER A 76 4.60 -1.24 9.49
C SER A 76 4.39 -2.68 9.08
N ILE A 77 4.93 -3.05 7.91
CA ILE A 77 4.70 -4.35 7.29
C ILE A 77 6.04 -5.04 7.08
N LEU A 78 6.21 -6.23 7.63
CA LEU A 78 7.27 -7.15 7.23
C LEU A 78 6.71 -8.17 6.25
N ARG A 79 7.24 -8.17 5.04
CA ARG A 79 6.88 -9.10 3.97
C ARG A 79 7.99 -10.12 3.75
N PHE A 80 7.60 -11.38 3.56
CA PHE A 80 8.48 -12.45 3.06
C PHE A 80 7.65 -13.51 2.36
N ARG A 81 8.31 -14.51 1.78
CA ARG A 81 7.63 -15.64 1.11
C ARG A 81 8.04 -16.96 1.73
N VAL A 82 7.10 -17.90 1.80
CA VAL A 82 7.37 -19.28 2.20
C VAL A 82 7.00 -20.28 1.09
N ASN A 83 7.59 -21.46 1.13
CA ASN A 83 7.19 -22.60 0.30
C ASN A 83 6.01 -23.36 0.94
N LYS A 84 5.60 -24.48 0.33
CA LYS A 84 4.48 -25.31 0.82
C LYS A 84 4.76 -25.99 2.18
N ASP A 85 6.02 -26.03 2.60
CA ASP A 85 6.52 -26.62 3.84
C ASP A 85 6.82 -25.51 4.88
N ASP A 86 6.29 -24.31 4.65
CA ASP A 86 6.45 -23.08 5.44
C ASP A 86 7.92 -22.62 5.58
N GLU A 87 8.81 -23.00 4.67
CA GLU A 87 10.22 -22.59 4.71
C GLU A 87 10.43 -21.28 3.94
N LEU A 88 11.29 -20.39 4.47
CA LEU A 88 11.62 -19.12 3.82
C LEU A 88 12.13 -19.33 2.39
N ARG A 89 11.62 -18.50 1.49
CA ARG A 89 12.08 -18.41 0.10
C ARG A 89 12.76 -17.07 -0.10
N THR A 90 13.87 -17.12 -0.81
CA THR A 90 14.50 -15.93 -1.38
C THR A 90 13.64 -15.40 -2.53
N TYR A 91 13.50 -14.08 -2.57
CA TYR A 91 13.14 -13.32 -3.76
C TYR A 91 14.35 -13.35 -4.73
N HIS A 92 14.65 -12.23 -5.38
CA HIS A 92 15.85 -12.04 -6.20
C HIS A 92 17.06 -11.57 -5.37
N CYS A 93 18.28 -11.73 -5.91
CA CYS A 93 19.54 -11.23 -5.34
C CYS A 93 19.79 -11.52 -3.84
N GLY A 94 19.30 -12.64 -3.31
CA GLY A 94 19.50 -13.02 -1.91
C GLY A 94 18.57 -12.32 -0.91
N ILE A 95 17.66 -11.46 -1.38
CA ILE A 95 16.67 -10.77 -0.54
C ILE A 95 15.59 -11.75 -0.10
N VAL A 96 15.24 -11.74 1.19
CA VAL A 96 14.22 -12.61 1.79
C VAL A 96 13.12 -11.80 2.46
N PHE A 97 13.48 -10.69 3.11
CA PHE A 97 12.50 -9.84 3.80
C PHE A 97 12.47 -8.45 3.21
N ILE A 98 11.28 -7.84 3.24
CA ILE A 98 11.08 -6.43 2.93
C ILE A 98 10.29 -5.78 4.07
N HIS A 99 10.88 -4.78 4.71
CA HIS A 99 10.25 -4.02 5.79
C HIS A 99 9.76 -2.68 5.24
N TYR A 100 8.44 -2.49 5.21
CA TYR A 100 7.78 -1.26 4.79
C TYR A 100 7.34 -0.46 6.03
N ILE A 101 7.79 0.78 6.09
CA ILE A 101 7.57 1.69 7.21
C ILE A 101 6.66 2.82 6.75
N PHE A 102 5.55 3.01 7.46
CA PHE A 102 4.55 4.03 7.15
C PHE A 102 4.55 5.12 8.21
N ASN A 103 4.21 6.33 7.78
CA ASN A 103 3.92 7.45 8.66
C ASN A 103 2.60 8.09 8.21
N ASN A 104 1.61 8.13 9.10
CA ASN A 104 0.28 8.69 8.81
C ASN A 104 -0.38 8.12 7.55
N GLY A 105 -0.28 6.81 7.32
CA GLY A 105 -0.87 6.12 6.17
C GLY A 105 -0.07 6.22 4.86
N TRP A 106 1.08 6.90 4.88
CA TRP A 106 1.96 7.08 3.73
C TRP A 106 3.26 6.32 3.92
N ILE A 107 3.74 5.62 2.88
CA ILE A 107 5.03 4.95 2.95
C ILE A 107 6.14 5.98 3.12
N ASN A 108 6.89 5.86 4.20
CA ASN A 108 8.04 6.71 4.46
C ASN A 108 9.33 6.08 3.95
N LYS A 109 9.46 4.76 4.12
CA LYS A 109 10.68 4.02 3.80
C LYS A 109 10.39 2.55 3.57
N TYR A 110 11.19 1.89 2.74
CA TYR A 110 11.33 0.44 2.83
C TYR A 110 12.80 0.03 2.88
N LYS A 111 13.04 -1.18 3.40
CA LYS A 111 14.35 -1.81 3.49
C LYS A 111 14.28 -3.29 3.14
N THR A 112 15.34 -3.83 2.58
CA THR A 112 15.46 -5.24 2.20
C THR A 112 16.51 -5.97 3.02
N PHE A 113 16.26 -7.24 3.34
CA PHE A 113 17.12 -8.04 4.21
C PHE A 113 17.32 -9.45 3.67
N ASP A 114 18.48 -10.04 3.99
CA ASP A 114 18.81 -11.42 3.69
C ASP A 114 18.10 -12.43 4.61
N ILE A 115 18.38 -13.72 4.44
CA ILE A 115 17.79 -14.81 5.23
C ILE A 115 18.08 -14.75 6.74
N ASN A 116 19.11 -14.00 7.14
CA ASN A 116 19.53 -13.80 8.52
C ASN A 116 18.94 -12.51 9.11
N GLY A 117 18.19 -11.74 8.33
CA GLY A 117 17.64 -10.44 8.73
C GLY A 117 18.69 -9.33 8.73
N SER A 118 19.82 -9.52 8.05
CA SER A 118 20.83 -8.47 7.82
C SER A 118 20.46 -7.63 6.60
N LEU A 119 20.71 -6.32 6.67
CA LEU A 119 20.43 -5.41 5.56
C LEU A 119 21.17 -5.88 4.30
N LYS A 120 20.44 -6.06 3.21
CA LYS A 120 20.97 -6.59 1.94
C LYS A 120 20.35 -5.82 0.79
N GLY A 121 21.18 -5.30 -0.09
CA GLY A 121 20.71 -4.64 -1.29
C GLY A 121 20.54 -5.58 -2.46
N ASP A 122 19.85 -5.10 -3.47
CA ASP A 122 19.76 -5.75 -4.76
C ASP A 122 21.06 -5.49 -5.55
N ASP A 123 21.86 -6.53 -5.76
CA ASP A 123 23.17 -6.44 -6.41
C ASP A 123 23.06 -6.03 -7.89
N GLU A 124 21.90 -6.20 -8.53
CA GLU A 124 21.67 -5.73 -9.90
C GLU A 124 21.41 -4.22 -9.99
N PHE A 125 21.05 -3.59 -8.87
CA PHE A 125 20.71 -2.17 -8.78
C PHE A 125 21.63 -1.43 -7.80
N GLU A 126 22.94 -1.58 -7.98
CA GLU A 126 23.94 -0.87 -7.18
C GLU A 126 23.82 -1.14 -5.66
N ASP A 127 23.45 -2.38 -5.29
CA ASP A 127 23.23 -2.79 -3.90
C ASP A 127 22.11 -1.97 -3.22
N LEU A 128 21.06 -1.57 -3.96
CA LEU A 128 19.91 -0.84 -3.41
C LEU A 128 19.24 -1.64 -2.29
N ALA A 129 19.40 -1.20 -1.05
CA ALA A 129 18.91 -1.86 0.15
C ALA A 129 17.83 -1.07 0.87
N ILE A 130 17.78 0.23 0.62
CA ILE A 130 16.94 1.18 1.33
C ILE A 130 16.38 2.20 0.35
N VAL A 131 15.09 2.49 0.45
CA VAL A 131 14.48 3.64 -0.23
C VAL A 131 13.67 4.45 0.76
N GLU A 132 13.93 5.76 0.80
CA GLU A 132 13.23 6.75 1.60
C GLU A 132 12.45 7.72 0.71
N TYR A 133 11.31 8.16 1.20
CA TYR A 133 10.43 9.10 0.52
C TYR A 133 10.14 10.33 1.38
N GLU A 134 10.17 11.48 0.73
CA GLU A 134 9.80 12.76 1.31
C GLU A 134 8.71 13.41 0.44
N ILE A 135 7.50 13.53 1.00
CA ILE A 135 6.38 14.18 0.35
C ILE A 135 6.53 15.69 0.49
N ARG A 136 6.73 16.39 -0.63
CA ARG A 136 6.89 17.86 -0.67
C ARG A 136 5.55 18.58 -0.82
N LYS A 137 4.58 17.97 -1.51
CA LYS A 137 3.30 18.61 -1.90
C LYS A 137 2.12 17.71 -1.59
N MET A 138 1.81 17.52 -0.30
CA MET A 138 0.79 16.59 0.19
C MET A 138 -0.59 16.78 -0.48
N ASN A 139 -1.10 18.01 -0.58
CA ASN A 139 -2.42 18.25 -1.19
C ASN A 139 -2.49 17.81 -2.67
N LEU A 140 -1.41 18.04 -3.42
CA LEU A 140 -1.32 17.62 -4.82
C LEU A 140 -1.19 16.10 -4.91
N LEU A 141 -0.41 15.48 -4.01
CA LEU A 141 -0.29 14.03 -3.91
C LEU A 141 -1.65 13.36 -3.71
N HIS A 142 -2.46 13.86 -2.75
CA HIS A 142 -3.81 13.33 -2.50
C HIS A 142 -4.68 13.36 -3.76
N ALA A 143 -4.78 14.51 -4.43
CA ALA A 143 -5.59 14.65 -5.64
C ALA A 143 -5.12 13.70 -6.77
N LYS A 144 -3.81 13.47 -6.90
CA LYS A 144 -3.26 12.52 -7.87
C LYS A 144 -3.50 11.06 -7.48
N PHE A 145 -3.47 10.74 -6.19
CA PHE A 145 -3.79 9.41 -5.68
C PHE A 145 -5.25 9.05 -5.90
N GLU A 146 -6.19 9.99 -5.78
CA GLU A 146 -7.60 9.75 -6.12
C GLU A 146 -7.74 9.27 -7.58
N VAL A 147 -7.09 9.96 -8.51
CA VAL A 147 -7.08 9.58 -9.94
C VAL A 147 -6.44 8.20 -10.16
N LEU A 148 -5.32 7.90 -9.48
CA LEU A 148 -4.67 6.59 -9.59
C LEU A 148 -5.52 5.47 -9.01
N ASN A 149 -6.17 5.71 -7.87
CA ASN A 149 -7.02 4.73 -7.20
C ASN A 149 -8.25 4.40 -8.05
N GLU A 150 -8.89 5.40 -8.65
CA GLU A 150 -10.02 5.20 -9.58
C GLU A 150 -9.62 4.34 -10.79
N ALA A 151 -8.36 4.43 -11.21
CA ALA A 151 -7.83 3.66 -12.33
C ALA A 151 -7.08 2.38 -11.94
N ASP A 152 -7.04 2.03 -10.64
CA ASP A 152 -6.23 0.93 -10.10
C ASP A 152 -4.77 0.97 -10.60
N GLY A 153 -4.18 2.16 -10.64
CA GLY A 153 -2.80 2.39 -11.12
C GLY A 153 -2.58 2.22 -12.64
N ASN A 154 -3.62 1.93 -13.42
CA ASN A 154 -3.52 1.66 -14.87
C ASN A 154 -3.38 2.93 -15.74
N ILE A 155 -2.98 4.05 -15.15
CA ILE A 155 -2.67 5.31 -15.84
C ILE A 155 -1.18 5.60 -15.67
N GLU A 156 -0.55 6.15 -16.70
CA GLU A 156 0.82 6.67 -16.63
C GLU A 156 0.83 8.10 -16.05
N MET A 157 1.75 8.38 -15.13
CA MET A 157 2.01 9.73 -14.62
C MET A 157 3.46 10.10 -14.88
N LYS A 158 3.69 11.16 -15.65
CA LYS A 158 5.01 11.72 -15.96
C LYS A 158 5.18 13.08 -15.28
N ASP A 159 4.86 13.12 -14.00
CA ASP A 159 4.75 14.32 -13.17
C ASP A 159 5.90 14.46 -12.17
N ALA A 160 7.02 13.76 -12.37
CA ALA A 160 8.22 13.93 -11.54
C ALA A 160 8.71 15.40 -11.51
N LYS A 161 8.53 16.14 -12.62
CA LYS A 161 8.83 17.58 -12.71
C LYS A 161 7.94 18.47 -11.84
N ASP A 162 6.82 17.95 -11.35
CA ASP A 162 5.93 18.67 -10.44
C ASP A 162 6.48 18.61 -9.00
N GLU A 163 7.58 17.87 -8.77
CA GLU A 163 8.34 17.84 -7.51
C GLU A 163 7.47 17.49 -6.29
N ILE A 164 6.59 16.49 -6.45
CA ILE A 164 5.62 16.09 -5.43
C ILE A 164 6.25 15.20 -4.36
N VAL A 165 7.05 14.22 -4.80
CA VAL A 165 7.74 13.26 -3.94
C VAL A 165 9.21 13.21 -4.32
N TYR A 166 10.06 13.40 -3.32
CA TYR A 166 11.50 13.22 -3.44
C TYR A 166 11.89 11.85 -2.89
N MET A 167 12.74 11.14 -3.62
CA MET A 167 13.19 9.80 -3.26
C MET A 167 14.71 9.78 -3.05
N LYS A 168 15.15 9.05 -2.04
CA LYS A 168 16.57 8.73 -1.79
C LYS A 168 16.73 7.22 -1.68
N ALA A 169 17.69 6.66 -2.41
CA ALA A 169 18.05 5.26 -2.34
C ALA A 169 19.46 5.11 -1.76
N TYR A 170 19.63 4.13 -0.89
CA TYR A 170 20.89 3.84 -0.22
C TYR A 170 21.26 2.36 -0.38
N ASP A 171 22.56 2.11 -0.34
CA ASP A 171 23.09 0.76 -0.37
C ASP A 171 23.02 0.03 0.99
N SER A 172 23.46 -1.23 1.04
CA SER A 172 23.49 -2.03 2.28
C SER A 172 24.46 -1.48 3.34
N LYS A 173 25.33 -0.53 2.98
CA LYS A 173 26.23 0.19 3.89
C LYS A 173 25.68 1.57 4.26
N ASN A 174 24.41 1.83 3.94
CA ASN A 174 23.72 3.08 4.19
C ASN A 174 24.37 4.29 3.50
N ARG A 175 25.04 4.07 2.36
CA ARG A 175 25.60 5.12 1.50
C ARG A 175 24.57 5.50 0.45
N LEU A 176 24.36 6.79 0.25
CA LEU A 176 23.46 7.30 -0.78
C LEU A 176 23.99 6.90 -2.17
N ILE A 177 23.15 6.26 -2.97
CA ILE A 177 23.49 5.85 -4.35
C ILE A 177 22.69 6.64 -5.39
N LYS A 178 21.47 7.06 -5.05
CA LYS A 178 20.60 7.81 -5.96
C LYS A 178 19.65 8.71 -5.19
N GLU A 179 19.38 9.89 -5.74
CA GLU A 179 18.29 10.74 -5.27
C GLU A 179 17.68 11.51 -6.44
N ASN A 180 16.35 11.59 -6.48
CA ASN A 180 15.61 12.28 -7.53
C ASN A 180 14.15 12.51 -7.13
N TYR A 181 13.50 13.44 -7.81
CA TYR A 181 12.04 13.46 -7.84
C TYR A 181 11.51 12.29 -8.67
N ILE A 182 10.44 11.67 -8.18
CA ILE A 182 9.79 10.52 -8.82
C ILE A 182 8.37 10.88 -9.24
N SER A 183 7.79 10.10 -10.14
CA SER A 183 6.39 10.25 -10.50
C SER A 183 5.46 9.87 -9.35
N THR A 184 4.25 10.43 -9.35
CA THR A 184 3.24 10.03 -8.38
C THR A 184 2.84 8.57 -8.54
N LYS A 185 2.88 8.02 -9.76
CA LYS A 185 2.63 6.60 -10.03
C LYS A 185 3.67 5.71 -9.34
N GLU A 186 4.95 6.04 -9.49
CA GLU A 186 6.04 5.28 -8.86
C GLU A 186 5.89 5.26 -7.34
N TYR A 187 5.56 6.40 -6.74
CA TYR A 187 5.28 6.47 -5.30
C TYR A 187 4.00 5.71 -4.90
N TRP A 188 2.94 5.75 -5.72
CA TRP A 188 1.72 4.97 -5.50
C TRP A 188 1.98 3.48 -5.49
N MET A 189 2.82 2.96 -6.39
CA MET A 189 3.21 1.56 -6.39
C MET A 189 3.94 1.18 -5.10
N ALA A 190 4.84 2.04 -4.62
CA ALA A 190 5.52 1.84 -3.34
C ALA A 190 4.53 1.87 -2.17
N ASN A 191 3.60 2.84 -2.14
CA ASN A 191 2.63 3.01 -1.07
C ASN A 191 1.65 1.83 -0.97
N ASN A 192 1.30 1.22 -2.10
CA ASN A 192 0.49 0.01 -2.17
C ASN A 192 1.31 -1.27 -2.00
N VAL A 193 2.60 -1.15 -1.64
CA VAL A 193 3.47 -2.29 -1.34
C VAL A 193 3.57 -3.23 -2.54
N LEU A 194 3.69 -2.67 -3.74
CA LEU A 194 3.76 -3.43 -5.00
C LEU A 194 5.20 -3.77 -5.41
N TYR A 195 6.21 -3.25 -4.71
CA TYR A 195 7.59 -3.63 -4.93
C TYR A 195 7.80 -5.12 -4.61
N LYS A 196 8.46 -5.80 -5.55
CA LYS A 196 8.94 -7.18 -5.43
C LYS A 196 10.33 -7.23 -6.08
N PRO A 197 11.40 -7.49 -5.32
CA PRO A 197 12.71 -7.80 -5.87
C PRO A 197 12.65 -9.05 -6.75
#